data_AF-A0A7Y5GQE1-F1
#
_entry.id   AF-A0A7Y5GQE1-F1
#
_cell.length_a   1.000
_cell.length_b   1.000
_cell.length_c   1.000
_cell.angle_alpha   90.00
_cell.angle_beta   90.00
_cell.angle_gamma   90.00
#
_symmetry.space_group_name_H-M   'P 1'
#
loop_
_entity.id
_entity.type
_entity.pdbx_description
1 polymer ?
#
loop_
_entity_poly.entity_id
_entity_poly.type
_entity_poly.pdbx_seq_one_letter_code
_entity_poly.pdbx_strand_id
1 'polypeptide(L)' 'MPTFSETWLPYIYLYGVGGLFFLVGMIIIRKSKSLDLNKRQHRWWKKVLIFGFLYFMIVHFIMIIAALYW' A
#
# COMPACT_ATOMS: atom_id res chain seq x y z
N MET A 1 -24.73 -13.12 2.57
CA MET A 1 -23.48 -12.50 3.05
C MET A 1 -22.40 -12.78 2.03
N PRO A 2 -21.56 -11.80 1.68
CA PRO A 2 -20.43 -12.02 0.77
C PRO A 2 -19.52 -13.11 1.32
N THR A 3 -19.01 -13.96 0.44
CA THR A 3 -18.02 -14.98 0.81
C THR A 3 -16.65 -14.35 1.02
N PHE A 4 -15.73 -15.10 1.64
CA PHE A 4 -14.33 -14.70 1.78
C PHE A 4 -13.68 -14.35 0.43
N SER A 5 -14.00 -15.14 -0.59
CA SER A 5 -13.46 -14.97 -1.95
C SER A 5 -13.93 -13.67 -2.62
N GLU A 6 -15.07 -13.12 -2.20
CA GLU A 6 -15.65 -11.89 -2.75
C GLU A 6 -15.20 -10.62 -1.99
N THR A 7 -14.59 -10.77 -0.81
CA THR A 7 -14.26 -9.64 0.08
C THR A 7 -12.79 -9.60 0.47
N TRP A 8 -12.34 -10.61 1.20
CA TRP A 8 -11.01 -10.66 1.79
C TRP A 8 -9.94 -11.13 0.80
N LEU A 9 -10.25 -12.11 -0.05
CA LEU A 9 -9.29 -12.62 -1.03
C LEU A 9 -8.79 -11.52 -2.00
N PRO A 10 -9.65 -10.69 -2.60
CA PRO A 10 -9.21 -9.61 -3.48
C PRO A 10 -8.42 -8.54 -2.73
N TYR A 11 -8.81 -8.21 -1.49
CA TYR A 11 -8.09 -7.28 -0.63
C TYR A 11 -6.67 -7.78 -0.32
N ILE A 12 -6.53 -9.03 0.12
CA ILE A 12 -5.23 -9.65 0.42
C ILE A 12 -4.38 -9.74 -0.84
N TYR A 13 -4.97 -10.08 -1.99
CA TYR A 13 -4.26 -10.10 -3.26
C TYR A 13 -3.71 -8.70 -3.61
N LEU A 14 -4.56 -7.68 -3.57
CA LEU A 14 -4.19 -6.31 -3.93
C LEU A 14 -3.08 -5.76 -3.03
N TYR A 15 -3.22 -5.86 -1.70
CA TYR A 15 -2.24 -5.28 -0.78
C TYR A 15 -1.07 -6.22 -0.43
N GLY A 16 -1.24 -7.53 -0.58
CA GLY A 16 -0.18 -8.51 -0.42
C GLY A 16 0.72 -8.58 -1.66
N VAL A 17 0.15 -9.01 -2.80
CA VAL A 17 0.91 -9.11 -4.05
C VAL A 17 1.28 -7.71 -4.57
N GLY A 18 0.33 -6.79 -4.62
CA GLY A 18 0.63 -5.41 -4.99
C GLY A 18 1.57 -4.71 -4.01
N GLY A 19 1.51 -5.04 -2.72
CA GLY A 19 2.47 -4.56 -1.72
C GLY A 19 3.90 -5.06 -1.97
N LEU A 20 4.05 -6.32 -2.40
CA LEU A 20 5.35 -6.85 -2.81
C LEU A 20 5.92 -6.07 -4.01
N PHE A 21 5.11 -5.84 -5.05
CA PHE A 21 5.52 -5.02 -6.19
C PHE A 21 5.87 -3.59 -5.78
N PHE A 22 5.09 -2.98 -4.90
CA PHE A 22 5.37 -1.65 -4.35
C PHE A 22 6.73 -1.61 -3.62
N LEU A 23 7.03 -2.59 -2.77
CA LEU A 23 8.31 -2.69 -2.07
C LEU A 23 9.49 -2.88 -3.04
N VAL A 24 9.34 -3.72 -4.05
CA VAL A 24 10.35 -3.89 -5.11
C VAL A 24 10.58 -2.57 -5.85
N GLY A 25 9.50 -1.86 -6.21
CA GLY A 25 9.58 -0.52 -6.79
C GLY A 25 10.33 0.46 -5.89
N MET A 26 10.03 0.46 -4.59
CA MET A 26 10.73 1.29 -3.59
C MET A 26 12.23 0.99 -3.51
N ILE A 27 12.63 -0.29 -3.65
CA ILE A 27 14.05 -0.68 -3.70
C ILE A 27 14.70 -0.16 -4.98
N ILE A 28 14.03 -0.31 -6.14
CA ILE A 28 14.54 0.12 -7.44
C ILE A 28 14.76 1.64 -7.47
N ILE A 29 13.76 2.44 -7.09
CA ILE A 29 13.88 3.92 -7.11
C ILE A 29 14.98 4.42 -6.16
N ARG A 30 15.24 3.68 -5.07
CA ARG A 30 16.33 4.00 -4.15
C ARG A 30 17.68 3.63 -4.75
N LYS A 31 17.81 2.47 -5.38
CA LYS A 31 19.06 2.02 -6.03
C LYS A 31 19.43 2.86 -7.25
N SER A 32 18.45 3.31 -8.03
CA SER A 32 18.67 4.19 -9.18
C SER A 32 18.94 5.65 -8.82
N LYS A 33 19.02 5.99 -7.52
CA LYS A 33 19.14 7.36 -6.99
C LYS A 33 18.00 8.32 -7.39
N SER A 34 16.90 7.80 -7.95
CA SER A 34 15.67 8.58 -8.17
C SER A 34 15.07 9.05 -6.83
N LEU A 35 15.14 8.20 -5.81
CA LEU A 35 14.82 8.53 -4.42
C LEU A 35 16.08 8.56 -3.54
N ASP A 36 16.88 9.61 -3.69
CA ASP A 36 18.11 9.81 -2.90
C ASP A 36 17.81 10.28 -1.45
N LEU A 37 18.04 9.40 -0.47
CA LEU A 37 17.76 9.69 0.94
C LEU A 37 18.70 10.72 1.58
N ASN A 38 19.78 11.11 0.90
CA ASN A 38 20.64 12.20 1.36
C ASN A 38 19.92 13.55 1.23
N LYS A 39 19.01 13.68 0.26
CA LYS A 39 18.20 14.90 0.03
C LYS A 39 16.99 14.96 0.97
N ARG A 40 16.84 16.08 1.68
CA ARG A 40 15.73 16.28 2.65
C ARG A 40 14.35 16.11 2.03
N GLN A 41 14.15 16.64 0.82
CA GLN A 41 12.88 16.54 0.10
C GLN A 41 12.53 15.09 -0.28
N HIS A 42 13.51 14.29 -0.70
CA HIS A 42 13.27 12.89 -1.08
C HIS A 42 12.94 12.02 0.14
N ARG A 43 13.47 12.34 1.33
CA ARG A 43 13.05 11.69 2.58
C ARG A 43 11.59 11.96 2.91
N TRP A 44 11.08 13.14 2.58
CA TRP A 44 9.65 13.44 2.72
C TRP A 44 8.83 12.61 1.73
N TRP A 45 9.23 12.56 0.46
CA TRP A 45 8.57 11.72 -0.56
C TRP A 45 8.55 10.23 -0.19
N LYS A 46 9.62 9.70 0.40
CA LYS A 46 9.62 8.32 0.94
C LYS A 46 8.49 8.13 1.95
N LYS A 47 8.32 9.07 2.88
CA LYS A 47 7.26 9.00 3.89
C LYS A 47 5.89 9.09 3.24
N VAL A 48 5.70 9.98 2.26
CA VAL A 48 4.44 10.13 1.52
C VAL A 48 4.08 8.86 0.76
N LEU A 49 5.03 8.22 0.08
CA LEU A 49 4.79 6.97 -0.65
C LEU A 49 4.34 5.83 0.29
N ILE A 50 5.06 5.64 1.40
CA ILE A 50 4.73 4.62 2.39
C ILE A 50 3.39 4.93 3.06
N PHE A 51 3.17 6.19 3.44
CA PHE A 51 1.93 6.64 4.04
C PHE A 51 0.75 6.45 3.09
N GLY A 52 0.89 6.83 1.81
CA GLY A 52 -0.16 6.66 0.80
C GLY A 52 -0.59 5.21 0.66
N PHE A 53 0.37 4.28 0.56
CA PHE A 53 0.07 2.85 0.49
C PHE A 53 -0.72 2.36 1.73
N LEU A 54 -0.22 2.68 2.93
CA LEU A 54 -0.86 2.27 4.18
C LEU A 54 -2.22 2.93 4.39
N TYR A 55 -2.36 4.20 4.02
CA TYR A 55 -3.60 4.95 4.11
C TYR A 55 -4.70 4.28 3.28
N PHE A 56 -4.43 3.98 2.00
CA PHE A 56 -5.39 3.27 1.16
C PHE A 56 -5.70 1.86 1.68
N MET A 57 -4.69 1.13 2.16
CA MET A 57 -4.88 -0.21 2.75
C MET A 57 -5.83 -0.18 3.95
N ILE A 58 -5.68 0.80 4.85
CA ILE A 58 -6.51 0.94 6.05
C ILE A 58 -7.92 1.44 5.70
N VAL A 59 -8.05 2.47 4.87
CA VAL A 59 -9.37 2.98 4.46
C VAL A 59 -10.17 1.88 3.77
N HIS A 60 -9.55 1.13 2.86
CA HIS A 60 -10.24 0.04 2.18
C HIS A 60 -10.65 -1.08 3.16
N PHE A 61 -9.79 -1.43 4.13
CA PHE A 61 -10.14 -2.37 5.19
C PHE A 61 -11.35 -1.91 6.00
N ILE A 62 -11.36 -0.64 6.43
CA ILE A 62 -12.48 -0.05 7.17
C ILE A 62 -13.76 -0.10 6.34
N MET A 63 -13.69 0.19 5.04
CA MET A 63 -14.86 0.13 4.15
C MET A 63 -15.40 -1.29 3.97
N ILE A 64 -14.54 -2.31 3.92
CA ILE A 64 -14.98 -3.72 3.90
C ILE A 64 -15.72 -4.07 5.19
N ILE A 65 -15.18 -3.67 6.36
CA ILE A 65 -15.84 -3.88 7.65
C ILE A 65 -17.18 -3.15 7.70
N ALA A 66 -17.21 -1.87 7.29
CA ALA A 66 -18.44 -1.09 7.25
C ALA A 66 -19.50 -1.79 6.40
N ALA A 67 -19.15 -2.25 5.19
CA ALA A 67 -20.08 -2.94 4.30
C ALA A 67 -20.55 -4.32 4.79
N LEU A 68 -19.75 -5.01 5.62
CA LEU A 68 -20.08 -6.35 6.13
C LEU A 68 -20.97 -6.32 7.38
N TYR A 69 -20.85 -5.28 8.21
CA TYR A 69 -21.42 -5.25 9.55
C TYR A 69 -22.36 -4.07 9.82
N TRP A 70 -22.53 -3.17 8.85
CA TRP A 70 -23.42 -2.01 8.93
C TRP A 70 -24.27 -1.90 7.66
#